data_AF-A0A968XNM5-F1
#
_entry.id   AF-A0A968XNM5-F1
#
_cell.length_a   1.000
_cell.length_b   1.000
_cell.length_c   1.000
_cell.angle_alpha   90.00
_cell.angle_beta   90.00
_cell.angle_gamma   90.00
#
_symmetry.space_group_name_H-M   'P 1'
#
loop_
_entity.id
_entity.type
_entity.pdbx_description
1 polymer ?
#
loop_
_entity_poly.entity_id
_entity_poly.type
_entity_poly.pdbx_seq_one_letter_code
_entity_poly.pdbx_strand_id
1 'polypeptide(L)'
;CDVGLTVTVEELERCSNVPQVKGNGSRYSIKFNWIPSYLSLQGILNLFKESDIYYNKNTLLFGNETTQSIVSKIGDTDLNEINLKSPASKFLTDFKPSRSKTEFQQQTRVLEKGIVANGYIYSTFAPVKLNSAYIFRSITFSPVRTSSRFTFWNTDLIIAFKIVGQETDGSIVFIWKKLKEKSAPYLENK
;
A
#
# COMPACT_ATOMS: atom_id res chain seq x y z
N CYS A 1 6.45 20.30 -17.11
CA CYS A 1 5.45 19.39 -16.52
C CYS A 1 4.13 20.13 -16.53
N ASP A 2 3.43 20.09 -17.67
CA ASP A 2 2.11 20.67 -17.71
C ASP A 2 1.13 19.72 -17.03
N VAL A 3 0.19 20.29 -16.29
CA VAL A 3 -0.75 19.59 -15.44
C VAL A 3 -1.76 18.83 -16.32
N GLY A 4 -1.37 17.62 -16.73
CA GLY A 4 -2.22 16.62 -17.36
C GLY A 4 -2.50 15.47 -16.38
N LEU A 5 -3.76 15.07 -16.26
CA LEU A 5 -4.23 13.97 -15.39
C LEU A 5 -3.74 12.57 -15.83
N THR A 6 -2.92 12.48 -16.87
CA THR A 6 -2.38 11.23 -17.40
C THR A 6 -0.96 11.51 -17.88
N VAL A 7 0.00 10.85 -17.27
CA VAL A 7 1.43 10.95 -17.60
C VAL A 7 1.83 9.58 -18.12
N THR A 8 2.50 9.51 -19.28
CA THR A 8 3.01 8.23 -19.78
C THR A 8 4.23 7.78 -18.98
N VAL A 9 4.57 6.49 -19.03
CA VAL A 9 5.77 5.97 -18.33
C VAL A 9 7.03 6.66 -18.86
N GLU A 10 7.11 6.93 -20.16
CA GLU A 10 8.24 7.67 -20.75
C GLU A 10 8.33 9.13 -20.26
N GLU A 11 7.21 9.74 -19.91
CA GLU A 11 7.18 11.10 -19.35
C GLU A 11 7.64 11.12 -17.87
N LEU A 12 7.37 10.06 -17.10
CA LEU A 12 7.88 9.92 -15.72
C LEU A 12 9.40 9.80 -15.67
N GLU A 13 10.00 9.11 -16.64
CA GLU A 13 11.46 8.93 -16.74
C GLU A 13 12.21 10.26 -16.98
N ARG A 14 11.61 11.22 -17.70
CA ARG A 14 12.24 12.51 -18.02
C ARG A 14 12.20 13.54 -16.89
N CYS A 15 11.35 13.35 -15.88
CA CYS A 15 11.09 14.39 -14.88
C CYS A 15 11.89 14.23 -13.57
N SER A 16 12.74 13.22 -13.45
CA SER A 16 13.43 12.88 -12.21
C SER A 16 14.95 13.02 -12.37
N ASN A 17 15.52 14.14 -11.90
CA ASN A 17 16.94 14.23 -11.52
C ASN A 17 17.24 13.50 -10.20
N VAL A 18 16.37 12.59 -9.77
CA VAL A 18 16.54 11.82 -8.53
C VAL A 18 17.54 10.71 -8.81
N PRO A 19 18.67 10.63 -8.09
CA PRO A 19 19.62 9.54 -8.25
C PRO A 19 18.91 8.20 -8.05
N GLN A 20 19.01 7.32 -9.06
CA GLN A 20 18.46 5.98 -8.97
C GLN A 20 19.25 5.17 -7.93
N VAL A 21 18.62 4.88 -6.80
CA VAL A 21 19.17 3.98 -5.79
C VAL A 21 18.93 2.56 -6.27
N LYS A 22 19.99 1.84 -6.67
CA LYS A 22 19.90 0.43 -7.09
C LYS A 22 19.04 -0.36 -6.10
N GLY A 23 17.92 -0.87 -6.61
CA GLY A 23 16.82 -1.41 -5.81
C GLY A 23 17.17 -2.68 -5.08
N ASN A 24 17.51 -2.56 -3.79
CA ASN A 24 17.52 -3.68 -2.84
C ASN A 24 16.08 -3.95 -2.31
N GLY A 25 15.13 -4.04 -3.25
CA GLY A 25 13.69 -4.06 -3.01
C GLY A 25 13.09 -2.65 -3.00
N SER A 26 12.25 -2.38 -4.01
CA SER A 26 11.49 -1.12 -4.12
C SER A 26 10.53 -1.04 -2.94
N ARG A 27 10.77 -0.10 -2.02
CA ARG A 27 9.84 0.24 -0.94
C ARG A 27 8.94 1.36 -1.42
N TYR A 28 7.65 1.22 -1.20
CA TYR A 28 6.66 2.21 -1.57
C TYR A 28 5.64 2.39 -0.45
N SER A 29 5.22 3.63 -0.21
CA SER A 29 4.17 3.93 0.76
C SER A 29 3.14 4.84 0.13
N ILE A 30 1.88 4.41 0.13
CA ILE A 30 0.78 5.26 -0.38
C ILE A 30 0.49 6.39 0.62
N LYS A 31 0.78 6.17 1.91
CA LYS A 31 0.61 7.21 2.94
C LYS A 31 1.63 8.35 2.84
N PHE A 32 2.73 8.21 2.09
CA PHE A 32 3.74 9.26 1.91
C PHE A 32 3.39 10.24 0.78
N ASN A 33 2.11 10.55 0.59
CA ASN A 33 1.68 11.61 -0.32
C ASN A 33 2.01 13.02 0.20
N TRP A 34 2.38 13.13 1.49
CA TRP A 34 2.85 14.34 2.13
C TRP A 34 3.87 13.99 3.23
N ILE A 35 5.00 14.68 3.24
CA ILE A 35 6.05 14.55 4.25
C ILE A 35 6.26 15.94 4.87
N PRO A 36 6.23 16.09 6.20
CA PRO A 36 6.49 17.38 6.83
C PRO A 36 7.90 17.90 6.50
N SER A 37 7.99 19.16 6.08
CA SER A 37 9.26 19.80 5.67
C SER A 37 10.29 19.94 6.79
N TYR A 38 9.86 19.86 8.05
CA TYR A 38 10.74 19.96 9.21
C TYR A 38 11.50 18.67 9.54
N LEU A 39 11.20 17.55 8.86
CA LEU A 39 11.89 16.29 9.13
C LEU A 39 13.32 16.33 8.58
N SER A 40 14.28 15.89 9.38
CA SER A 40 15.65 15.66 8.91
C SER A 40 15.69 14.54 7.87
N LEU A 41 16.73 14.52 7.04
CA LEU A 41 16.96 13.43 6.08
C LEU A 41 16.92 12.06 6.78
N GLN A 42 17.54 11.93 7.96
CA GLN A 42 17.51 10.70 8.72
C GLN A 42 16.10 10.33 9.21
N GLY A 43 15.27 11.33 9.55
CA GLY A 43 13.85 11.15 9.85
C GLY A 43 13.10 10.59 8.65
N ILE A 44 13.29 11.18 7.47
CA ILE A 44 12.68 10.72 6.21
C ILE A 44 13.12 9.30 5.86
N LEU A 45 14.42 8.99 5.99
CA LEU A 45 14.95 7.64 5.75
C LEU A 45 14.37 6.60 6.72
N ASN A 46 14.09 6.99 7.96
CA ASN A 46 13.41 6.13 8.91
C ASN A 46 11.94 5.92 8.53
N LEU A 47 11.25 6.92 7.96
CA LEU A 47 9.89 6.74 7.45
C LEU A 47 9.85 5.72 6.31
N PHE A 48 10.84 5.70 5.40
CA PHE A 48 10.88 4.66 4.36
C PHE A 48 10.97 3.23 4.91
N LYS A 49 11.36 3.03 6.18
CA LYS A 49 11.28 1.73 6.85
C LYS A 49 9.86 1.28 7.16
N GLU A 50 8.94 2.23 7.29
CA GLU A 50 7.52 2.03 7.55
C GLU A 50 6.69 1.99 6.26
N SER A 51 7.30 1.68 5.12
CA SER A 51 6.60 1.62 3.84
C SER A 51 5.48 0.58 3.85
N ASP A 52 4.41 0.86 3.13
CA ASP A 52 3.22 0.00 3.08
C ASP A 52 3.40 -1.20 2.14
N ILE A 53 4.30 -1.07 1.16
CA ILE A 53 4.54 -2.04 0.09
C ILE A 53 6.05 -2.27 -0.03
N TYR A 54 6.45 -3.53 -0.09
CA TYR A 54 7.82 -3.94 -0.31
C TYR A 54 7.88 -5.01 -1.39
N TYR A 55 8.73 -4.79 -2.39
CA TYR A 55 8.99 -5.80 -3.41
C TYR A 55 10.10 -6.76 -2.99
N ASN A 56 9.82 -8.06 -3.06
CA ASN A 56 10.77 -9.13 -2.82
C ASN A 56 10.66 -10.19 -3.91
N LYS A 57 11.67 -10.24 -4.79
CA LYS A 57 11.81 -11.19 -5.90
C LYS A 57 10.67 -11.16 -6.90
N ASN A 58 9.53 -11.79 -6.63
CA ASN A 58 8.37 -11.77 -7.52
C ASN A 58 7.06 -11.58 -6.74
N THR A 59 7.18 -11.04 -5.54
CA THR A 59 6.08 -10.89 -4.59
C THR A 59 6.11 -9.48 -4.03
N LEU A 60 4.94 -8.83 -4.02
CA LEU A 60 4.69 -7.63 -3.24
C LEU A 60 4.24 -8.07 -1.85
N LEU A 61 4.94 -7.60 -0.82
CA LEU A 61 4.59 -7.73 0.59
C LEU A 61 3.93 -6.43 1.04
N PHE A 62 2.87 -6.53 1.83
CA PHE A 62 2.08 -5.39 2.27
C PHE A 62 1.97 -5.35 3.79
N GLY A 63 2.10 -4.14 4.34
CA GLY A 63 1.95 -3.88 5.77
C GLY A 63 3.26 -3.93 6.55
N ASN A 64 3.17 -3.58 7.82
CA ASN A 64 4.27 -3.51 8.79
C ASN A 64 3.69 -3.53 10.21
N GLU A 65 4.50 -3.24 11.22
CA GLU A 65 4.08 -3.28 12.64
C GLU A 65 2.97 -2.28 13.00
N THR A 66 2.79 -1.22 12.21
CA THR A 66 1.83 -0.14 12.45
C THR A 66 0.73 -0.07 11.38
N THR A 67 0.81 -0.91 10.36
CA THR A 67 -0.06 -0.87 9.19
C THR A 67 -0.65 -2.23 8.90
N GLN A 68 -1.96 -2.36 9.07
CA GLN A 68 -2.70 -3.55 8.68
C GLN A 68 -3.08 -3.44 7.20
N SER A 69 -2.56 -4.37 6.42
CA SER A 69 -2.65 -4.33 4.98
C SER A 69 -3.34 -5.55 4.42
N ILE A 70 -4.20 -5.34 3.42
CA ILE A 70 -4.92 -6.42 2.74
C ILE A 70 -4.89 -6.15 1.25
N VAL A 71 -4.29 -7.05 0.48
CA VAL A 71 -4.25 -7.00 -0.97
C VAL A 71 -5.01 -8.17 -1.58
N SER A 72 -5.57 -7.95 -2.76
CA SER A 72 -6.04 -9.01 -3.63
C SER A 72 -5.70 -8.72 -5.09
N LYS A 73 -5.39 -9.77 -5.85
CA LYS A 73 -5.19 -9.70 -7.28
C LYS A 73 -6.53 -9.88 -7.99
N ILE A 74 -6.87 -8.94 -8.86
CA ILE A 74 -8.10 -8.95 -9.66
C ILE A 74 -7.87 -9.66 -10.99
N GLY A 75 -6.70 -9.46 -11.61
CA GLY A 75 -6.36 -10.04 -12.91
C GLY A 75 -6.31 -9.00 -14.02
N ASP A 76 -6.63 -9.38 -15.25
CA ASP A 76 -6.64 -8.46 -16.38
C ASP A 76 -7.95 -7.68 -16.40
N THR A 77 -7.95 -6.53 -15.72
CA THR A 77 -9.11 -5.64 -15.62
C THR A 77 -8.59 -4.21 -15.75
N ASP A 78 -9.37 -3.35 -16.41
CA ASP A 78 -9.03 -1.93 -16.49
C ASP A 78 -9.15 -1.30 -15.09
N LEU A 79 -8.20 -0.42 -14.76
CA LEU A 79 -8.23 0.26 -13.48
C LEU A 79 -9.52 1.08 -13.30
N ASN A 80 -10.09 1.63 -14.38
CA ASN A 80 -11.32 2.43 -14.39
C ASN A 80 -12.55 1.64 -13.98
N GLU A 81 -12.62 0.35 -14.30
CA GLU A 81 -13.74 -0.53 -13.97
C GLU A 81 -13.79 -0.89 -12.47
N ILE A 82 -12.63 -0.84 -11.79
CA ILE A 82 -12.52 -1.18 -10.38
C ILE A 82 -13.03 -0.01 -9.52
N ASN A 83 -14.04 -0.28 -8.70
CA ASN A 83 -14.65 0.68 -7.80
C ASN A 83 -15.15 0.01 -6.51
N LEU A 84 -15.71 0.77 -5.57
CA LEU A 84 -16.15 0.23 -4.28
C LEU A 84 -17.30 -0.78 -4.37
N LYS A 85 -18.04 -0.84 -5.48
CA LYS A 85 -19.10 -1.82 -5.73
C LYS A 85 -18.60 -3.07 -6.43
N SER A 86 -17.36 -3.11 -6.92
CA SER A 86 -16.78 -4.29 -7.56
C SER A 86 -16.74 -5.47 -6.58
N PRO A 87 -16.95 -6.72 -7.04
CA PRO A 87 -16.89 -7.90 -6.18
C PRO A 87 -15.61 -8.01 -5.35
N ALA A 88 -14.46 -7.68 -5.95
CA ALA A 88 -13.16 -7.67 -5.27
C ALA A 88 -13.06 -6.66 -4.13
N SER A 89 -13.86 -5.59 -4.13
CA SER A 89 -13.88 -4.55 -3.10
C SER A 89 -14.65 -4.95 -1.85
N LYS A 90 -15.59 -5.90 -1.97
CA LYS A 90 -16.55 -6.21 -0.91
C LYS A 90 -15.88 -6.67 0.39
N PHE A 91 -14.93 -7.59 0.30
CA PHE A 91 -14.19 -8.03 1.49
C PHE A 91 -13.46 -6.86 2.16
N LEU A 92 -12.79 -6.02 1.36
CA LEU A 92 -12.06 -4.87 1.88
C LEU A 92 -12.99 -3.82 2.51
N THR A 93 -14.20 -3.61 2.00
CA THR A 93 -15.15 -2.66 2.60
C THR A 93 -15.77 -3.19 3.89
N ASP A 94 -16.00 -4.51 3.96
CA ASP A 94 -16.68 -5.17 5.07
C ASP A 94 -15.71 -5.49 6.22
N PHE A 95 -14.41 -5.62 5.91
CA PHE A 95 -13.35 -5.90 6.88
C PHE A 95 -13.33 -4.87 8.02
N LYS A 96 -13.35 -5.37 9.26
CA LYS A 96 -13.31 -4.56 10.47
C LYS A 96 -11.86 -4.40 10.92
N PRO A 97 -11.31 -3.18 10.89
CA PRO A 97 -9.96 -2.95 11.39
C PRO A 97 -9.84 -3.34 12.85
N SER A 98 -8.66 -3.81 13.22
CA SER A 98 -8.34 -4.13 14.62
C SER A 98 -8.51 -2.91 15.53
N ARG A 99 -8.96 -3.17 16.77
CA ARG A 99 -9.05 -2.18 17.85
C ARG A 99 -8.06 -2.43 18.98
N SER A 100 -7.28 -3.50 18.91
CA SER A 100 -6.22 -3.81 19.88
C SER A 100 -5.01 -4.41 19.18
N LYS A 101 -3.85 -4.37 19.84
CA LYS A 101 -2.62 -4.99 19.33
C LYS A 101 -2.76 -6.51 19.16
N THR A 102 -3.46 -7.17 20.09
CA THR A 102 -3.72 -8.61 20.02
C THR A 102 -4.58 -8.97 18.82
N GLU A 103 -5.66 -8.22 18.60
CA GLU A 103 -6.52 -8.40 17.43
C GLU A 103 -5.75 -8.14 16.12
N PHE A 104 -4.91 -7.12 16.09
CA PHE A 104 -4.03 -6.81 14.96
C PHE A 104 -3.16 -8.02 14.59
N GLN A 105 -2.45 -8.58 15.57
CA GLN A 105 -1.58 -9.74 15.34
C GLN A 105 -2.37 -10.96 14.89
N GLN A 106 -3.54 -11.21 15.48
CA GLN A 106 -4.40 -12.32 15.09
C GLN A 106 -4.90 -12.17 13.65
N GLN A 107 -5.45 -11.01 13.30
CA GLN A 107 -5.95 -10.74 11.96
C GLN A 107 -4.82 -10.82 10.92
N THR A 108 -3.64 -10.26 11.22
CA THR A 108 -2.45 -10.36 10.34
C THR A 108 -2.06 -11.81 10.08
N ARG A 109 -2.00 -12.67 11.11
CA ARG A 109 -1.69 -14.10 10.92
C ARG A 109 -2.73 -14.84 10.09
N VAL A 110 -4.00 -14.45 10.17
CA VAL A 110 -5.05 -15.03 9.32
C VAL A 110 -4.87 -14.56 7.87
N LEU A 111 -4.59 -13.27 7.66
CA LEU A 111 -4.34 -12.72 6.32
C LEU A 111 -3.07 -13.28 5.67
N GLU A 112 -2.02 -13.56 6.45
CA GLU A 112 -0.80 -14.23 5.98
C GLU A 112 -1.06 -15.63 5.41
N LYS A 113 -2.14 -16.30 5.83
CA LYS A 113 -2.55 -17.59 5.26
C LYS A 113 -3.39 -17.45 3.99
N GLY A 114 -3.87 -16.24 3.70
CA GLY A 114 -4.85 -15.98 2.66
C GLY A 114 -6.27 -16.32 3.09
N ILE A 115 -7.21 -15.44 2.73
CA ILE A 115 -8.64 -15.63 2.93
C ILE A 115 -9.32 -15.66 1.57
N VAL A 116 -10.08 -16.72 1.29
CA VAL A 116 -10.91 -16.79 0.08
C VAL A 116 -12.27 -16.16 0.36
N ALA A 117 -12.62 -15.11 -0.37
CA ALA A 117 -13.93 -14.47 -0.29
C ALA A 117 -14.34 -13.88 -1.64
N ASN A 118 -15.63 -13.96 -2.00
CA ASN A 118 -16.15 -13.40 -3.27
C ASN A 118 -15.40 -13.86 -4.54
N GLY A 119 -14.77 -15.04 -4.52
CA GLY A 119 -13.96 -15.56 -5.64
C GLY A 119 -12.51 -15.04 -5.70
N TYR A 120 -12.06 -14.27 -4.70
CA TYR A 120 -10.71 -13.72 -4.64
C TYR A 120 -9.95 -14.19 -3.40
N ILE A 121 -8.62 -14.16 -3.48
CA ILE A 121 -7.72 -14.40 -2.35
C ILE A 121 -7.28 -13.04 -1.80
N TYR A 122 -7.50 -12.83 -0.50
CA TYR A 122 -7.08 -11.64 0.25
C TYR A 122 -5.96 -12.01 1.21
N SER A 123 -4.83 -11.30 1.13
CA SER A 123 -3.62 -11.64 1.89
C SER A 123 -2.78 -10.40 2.20
N THR A 124 -1.69 -10.59 2.95
CA THR A 124 -0.64 -9.58 3.16
C THR A 124 0.44 -9.60 2.07
N PHE A 125 0.24 -10.38 1.01
CA PHE A 125 1.16 -10.45 -0.12
C PHE A 125 0.42 -10.74 -1.42
N ALA A 126 1.01 -10.37 -2.55
CA ALA A 126 0.50 -10.73 -3.87
C ALA A 126 1.65 -10.99 -4.85
N PRO A 127 1.52 -11.98 -5.75
CA PRO A 127 2.52 -12.16 -6.80
C PRO A 127 2.52 -10.97 -7.75
N VAL A 128 3.70 -10.54 -8.16
CA VAL A 128 3.86 -9.57 -9.25
C VAL A 128 3.46 -10.23 -10.55
N LYS A 129 2.50 -9.62 -11.26
CA LYS A 129 2.10 -10.01 -12.60
C LYS A 129 1.87 -8.76 -13.42
N LEU A 130 2.62 -8.62 -14.50
CA LEU A 130 2.48 -7.53 -15.45
C LEU A 130 1.06 -7.48 -16.01
N ASN A 131 0.58 -6.26 -16.26
CA ASN A 131 -0.77 -5.98 -16.75
C ASN A 131 -1.90 -6.52 -15.88
N SER A 132 -1.61 -6.88 -14.62
CA SER A 132 -2.64 -7.29 -13.67
C SER A 132 -3.02 -6.13 -12.76
N ALA A 133 -4.32 -5.98 -12.54
CA ALA A 133 -4.90 -5.10 -11.57
C ALA A 133 -5.04 -5.79 -10.21
N TYR A 134 -5.00 -4.96 -9.17
CA TYR A 134 -5.03 -5.33 -7.77
C TYR A 134 -5.89 -4.34 -7.02
N ILE A 135 -6.41 -4.77 -5.88
CA ILE A 135 -7.03 -3.90 -4.90
C ILE A 135 -6.31 -4.05 -3.57
N PHE A 136 -6.13 -2.94 -2.89
CA PHE A 136 -5.35 -2.88 -1.67
C PHE A 136 -6.00 -1.93 -0.67
N ARG A 137 -6.10 -2.38 0.58
CA ARG A 137 -6.47 -1.56 1.72
C ARG A 137 -5.28 -1.45 2.68
N SER A 138 -4.87 -0.23 2.97
CA SER A 138 -3.85 0.12 3.96
C SER A 138 -4.51 0.80 5.15
N ILE A 139 -4.36 0.23 6.34
CA ILE A 139 -4.88 0.79 7.59
C ILE A 139 -3.69 1.11 8.49
N THR A 140 -3.23 2.36 8.46
CA THR A 140 -2.15 2.85 9.30
C THR A 140 -2.73 3.43 10.58
N PHE A 141 -2.42 2.78 11.70
CA PHE A 141 -2.88 3.18 13.02
C PHE A 141 -1.96 4.26 13.59
N SER A 142 -2.55 5.30 14.18
CA SER A 142 -1.78 6.23 14.99
C SER A 142 -1.45 5.61 16.36
N PRO A 143 -0.20 5.72 16.84
CA PRO A 143 0.18 5.20 18.14
C PRO A 143 -0.54 5.99 19.24
N VAL A 144 -1.32 5.29 20.07
CA VAL A 144 -1.95 5.89 21.25
C VAL A 144 -0.88 6.10 22.34
N ARG A 145 -0.40 7.33 22.48
CA ARG A 145 0.21 7.91 23.70
C ARG A 145 1.36 7.12 24.37
N THR A 146 2.14 6.32 23.65
CA THR A 146 3.41 5.79 24.17
C THR A 146 4.57 6.35 23.35
N SER A 147 5.30 7.27 23.99
CA SER A 147 6.59 7.93 23.74
C SER A 147 7.61 7.47 22.68
N SER A 148 7.31 6.63 21.69
CA SER A 148 8.26 6.34 20.62
C SER A 148 7.63 6.10 19.24
N ARG A 149 8.08 6.96 18.30
CA ARG A 149 8.10 6.87 16.82
C ARG A 149 6.89 7.40 16.05
N PHE A 150 6.96 8.71 15.74
CA PHE A 150 6.86 9.35 14.40
C PHE A 150 5.82 8.87 13.36
N THR A 151 4.75 8.19 13.73
CA THR A 151 3.65 7.92 12.78
C THR A 151 2.66 9.07 12.83
N PHE A 152 2.79 9.99 11.88
CA PHE A 152 1.90 11.14 11.70
C PHE A 152 0.57 10.76 11.03
N TRP A 153 0.47 9.53 10.54
CA TRP A 153 -0.68 9.05 9.78
C TRP A 153 -1.66 8.30 10.67
N ASN A 154 -2.94 8.59 10.47
CA ASN A 154 -4.06 7.84 11.01
C ASN A 154 -5.05 7.58 9.87
N THR A 155 -4.70 6.68 8.96
CA THR A 155 -5.34 6.60 7.65
C THR A 155 -5.80 5.18 7.36
N ASP A 156 -7.03 5.05 6.88
CA ASP A 156 -7.63 3.83 6.34
C ASP A 156 -8.01 4.12 4.88
N LEU A 157 -7.18 3.60 3.97
CA LEU A 157 -7.17 3.91 2.56
C LEU A 157 -7.40 2.64 1.73
N ILE A 158 -8.35 2.70 0.81
CA ILE A 158 -8.55 1.68 -0.23
C ILE A 158 -8.13 2.28 -1.57
N ILE A 159 -7.23 1.60 -2.27
CA ILE A 159 -6.84 1.91 -3.63
C ILE A 159 -7.05 0.72 -4.56
N ALA A 160 -7.11 1.00 -5.85
CA ALA A 160 -6.82 0.02 -6.89
C ALA A 160 -5.52 0.40 -7.57
N PHE A 161 -4.73 -0.58 -8.01
CA PHE A 161 -3.52 -0.34 -8.78
C PHE A 161 -3.32 -1.40 -9.86
N LYS A 162 -2.57 -1.06 -10.91
CA LYS A 162 -2.19 -1.98 -11.99
C LYS A 162 -0.69 -1.93 -12.18
N ILE A 163 -0.06 -3.10 -12.22
CA ILE A 163 1.37 -3.21 -12.56
C ILE A 163 1.51 -3.06 -14.06
N VAL A 164 2.22 -2.02 -14.50
CA VAL A 164 2.34 -1.64 -15.92
C VAL A 164 3.75 -1.84 -16.47
N GLY A 165 4.74 -2.05 -15.62
CA GLY A 165 6.11 -2.25 -16.06
C GLY A 165 7.01 -2.85 -14.98
N GLN A 166 8.16 -3.29 -15.43
CA GLN A 166 9.30 -3.61 -14.59
C GLN A 166 10.55 -3.06 -15.27
N GLU A 167 11.29 -2.23 -14.55
CA GLU A 167 12.51 -1.61 -15.03
C GLU A 167 13.66 -2.60 -15.10
N THR A 168 14.71 -2.23 -15.83
CA THR A 168 15.91 -3.06 -16.01
C THR A 168 16.65 -3.37 -14.70
N ASP A 169 16.47 -2.53 -13.67
CA ASP A 169 17.02 -2.75 -12.33
C ASP A 169 16.12 -3.63 -11.42
N GLY A 170 14.99 -4.10 -11.96
CA GLY A 170 14.00 -4.92 -11.28
C GLY A 170 12.90 -4.13 -10.57
N SER A 171 12.93 -2.80 -10.58
CA SER A 171 11.90 -1.95 -9.97
C SER A 171 10.54 -2.15 -10.64
N ILE A 172 9.48 -2.20 -9.83
CA ILE A 172 8.11 -2.38 -10.33
C ILE A 172 7.45 -1.03 -10.55
N VAL A 173 6.90 -0.83 -11.75
CA VAL A 173 6.10 0.35 -12.08
C VAL A 173 4.63 0.00 -12.00
N PHE A 174 3.87 0.78 -11.22
CA PHE A 174 2.42 0.65 -11.16
C PHE A 174 1.75 2.02 -11.17
N ILE A 175 0.56 2.04 -11.78
CA ILE A 175 -0.38 3.16 -11.69
C ILE A 175 -1.46 2.82 -10.67
N TRP A 176 -1.97 3.82 -9.96
CA TRP A 176 -2.97 3.60 -8.93
C TRP A 176 -4.00 4.71 -8.87
N LYS A 177 -5.17 4.38 -8.33
CA LYS A 177 -6.22 5.35 -8.03
C LYS A 177 -6.80 5.11 -6.64
N LYS A 178 -7.13 6.19 -5.95
CA LYS A 178 -7.82 6.16 -4.66
C LYS A 178 -9.29 5.80 -4.86
N LEU A 179 -9.80 4.86 -4.06
CA LEU A 179 -11.23 4.47 -4.05
C LEU A 179 -11.96 5.03 -2.82
N LYS A 180 -11.31 5.00 -1.65
CA LYS A 180 -11.89 5.47 -0.39
C LYS A 180 -10.80 5.82 0.59
N GLU A 181 -11.00 6.87 1.38
CA GLU A 181 -10.11 7.28 2.46
C GLU A 181 -10.93 7.75 3.65
N LYS A 182 -10.48 7.40 4.85
CA LYS A 182 -11.01 7.89 6.12
C LYS A 182 -9.94 7.73 7.20
N SER A 183 -10.22 8.17 8.42
CA SER A 183 -9.33 7.90 9.55
C SER A 183 -9.39 6.43 9.99
N ALA A 184 -8.24 5.87 10.34
CA ALA A 184 -8.18 4.56 11.00
C ALA A 184 -8.69 4.68 12.45
N PRO A 185 -9.22 3.60 13.04
CA PRO A 185 -9.54 3.58 14.47
C PRO A 185 -8.26 3.63 15.30
N TYR A 186 -8.36 4.01 16.57
CA TYR A 186 -7.25 3.95 17.50
C TYR A 186 -7.08 2.52 18.04
N LEU A 187 -5.84 2.08 18.23
CA LEU A 187 -5.54 0.84 18.92
C LEU A 187 -5.60 1.07 20.44
N GLU A 188 -6.44 0.33 21.13
CA GLU A 188 -6.50 0.31 22.58
C GLU A 188 -5.29 -0.46 23.15
N ASN A 189 -4.66 0.10 24.18
CA ASN A 189 -3.67 -0.57 25.01
C ASN A 189 -4.43 -1.45 26.03
N LYS A 190 -4.90 -2.62 25.61
CA LYS A 190 -5.43 -3.65 26.53
C LYS A 190 -4.42 -4.77 26.68
#